data_AF-A0A946F705-F1
#
_entry.id   AF-A0A946F705-F1
#
_cell.length_a   1.000
_cell.length_b   1.000
_cell.length_c   1.000
_cell.angle_alpha   90.00
_cell.angle_beta   90.00
_cell.angle_gamma   90.00
#
_symmetry.space_group_name_H-M   'P 1'
#
loop_
_entity.id
_entity.type
_entity.pdbx_description
1 polymer ?
#
loop_
_entity_poly.entity_id
_entity_poly.type
_entity_poly.pdbx_seq_one_letter_code
_entity_poly.pdbx_strand_id
1 'polypeptide(L)'
;MNKAIVLVAVAIIVAVGISAFALMSSESDPLLAPVVQEPVVLEEEISILDTTNSFSAPTTIAQSMKAAQPAPNVTIGDDGKIYVLYQDTVNEQTNIFLKTSTDNGKSFSE
;
A
#
# COMPACT_ATOMS: atom_id res chain seq x y z
N MET A 1 49.30 24.36 17.05
CA MET A 1 48.14 25.28 17.10
C MET A 1 48.00 25.97 15.76
N ASN A 2 46.77 26.01 15.24
CA ASN A 2 46.25 26.81 14.11
C ASN A 2 46.40 26.14 12.72
N LYS A 3 45.37 25.93 11.91
CA LYS A 3 43.95 26.33 11.90
C LYS A 3 43.14 25.29 11.11
N ALA A 4 41.91 25.09 11.56
CA ALA A 4 40.87 24.27 10.96
C ALA A 4 40.40 24.81 9.59
N ILE A 5 39.34 24.16 9.07
CA ILE A 5 38.41 24.59 8.00
C ILE A 5 38.91 24.08 6.62
N VAL A 6 38.22 23.30 5.80
CA VAL A 6 36.78 23.16 5.48
C VAL A 6 36.54 21.75 4.89
N LEU A 7 35.54 21.03 5.39
CA LEU A 7 34.78 20.04 4.61
C LEU A 7 33.71 20.82 3.84
N VAL A 8 33.58 20.65 2.51
CA VAL A 8 32.32 20.69 1.73
C VAL A 8 32.62 20.57 0.22
N ALA A 9 31.98 19.56 -0.41
CA ALA A 9 31.42 19.48 -1.77
C ALA A 9 31.38 17.98 -2.15
N VAL A 10 30.29 17.23 -1.90
CA VAL A 10 29.02 17.13 -2.65
C VAL A 10 29.23 16.99 -4.16
N ALA A 11 28.52 15.98 -4.73
CA ALA A 11 28.29 15.64 -6.15
C ALA A 11 29.21 14.54 -6.72
N ILE A 12 28.79 13.50 -7.45
CA ILE A 12 27.52 13.11 -8.08
C ILE A 12 27.56 11.59 -8.35
N ILE A 13 26.38 10.98 -8.33
CA ILE A 13 26.00 9.59 -8.65
C ILE A 13 26.59 9.08 -9.98
N VAL A 14 27.12 7.85 -10.00
CA VAL A 14 26.94 6.97 -11.17
C VAL A 14 26.73 5.52 -10.71
N ALA A 15 25.50 5.07 -10.88
CA ALA A 15 25.18 3.65 -10.94
C ALA A 15 25.86 3.06 -12.19
N VAL A 16 26.82 2.18 -12.01
CA VAL A 16 27.21 1.21 -13.04
C VAL A 16 27.38 -0.12 -12.32
N GLY A 17 26.61 -1.11 -12.79
CA GLY A 17 26.61 -2.47 -12.25
C GLY A 17 28.02 -3.02 -12.11
N ILE A 18 28.43 -3.23 -10.87
CA ILE A 18 29.57 -4.06 -10.51
C ILE A 18 29.10 -5.52 -10.57
N SER A 19 29.81 -6.47 -11.16
CA SER A 19 31.14 -6.41 -11.76
C SER A 19 31.33 -7.67 -12.61
N ALA A 20 32.06 -7.53 -13.71
CA ALA A 20 32.57 -8.65 -14.48
C ALA A 20 33.48 -9.53 -13.61
N PHE A 21 33.42 -10.83 -13.89
CA PHE A 21 34.34 -11.87 -13.44
C PHE A 21 35.82 -11.49 -13.69
N ALA A 22 36.67 -11.98 -12.77
CA ALA A 22 38.10 -12.26 -12.90
C ALA A 22 39.10 -11.09 -12.88
N LEU A 23 39.73 -10.87 -11.72
CA LEU A 23 41.19 -10.78 -11.62
C LEU A 23 41.68 -11.62 -10.42
N MET A 24 42.39 -12.68 -10.77
CA MET A 24 43.06 -13.64 -9.90
C MET A 24 44.27 -12.99 -9.22
N SER A 25 44.46 -13.17 -7.91
CA SER A 25 45.81 -13.29 -7.35
C SER A 25 45.77 -14.22 -6.15
N SER A 26 46.66 -15.20 -6.21
CA SER A 26 46.75 -16.45 -5.46
C SER A 26 47.13 -16.28 -3.99
N GLU A 27 46.40 -16.97 -3.10
CA GLU A 27 46.97 -17.54 -1.88
C GLU A 27 46.34 -18.93 -1.62
N SER A 28 47.24 -19.91 -1.46
CA SER A 28 47.11 -21.33 -1.08
C SER A 28 46.33 -21.53 0.24
N ASP A 29 45.60 -22.60 0.57
CA ASP A 29 45.52 -24.03 0.20
C ASP A 29 44.17 -24.59 0.76
N PRO A 30 43.87 -25.90 0.89
CA PRO A 30 42.71 -26.55 0.27
C PRO A 30 41.59 -26.92 1.26
N LEU A 31 40.56 -27.58 0.71
CA LEU A 31 39.36 -28.15 1.34
C LEU A 31 38.12 -27.25 1.26
N LEU A 32 37.46 -27.40 0.11
CA LEU A 32 36.05 -27.16 -0.09
C LEU A 32 35.23 -27.88 0.99
N ALA A 33 34.89 -27.18 2.08
CA ALA A 33 33.61 -27.45 2.72
C ALA A 33 32.54 -27.03 1.70
N PRO A 34 31.53 -27.87 1.39
CA PRO A 34 30.41 -27.39 0.59
C PRO A 34 29.78 -26.25 1.36
N VAL A 35 29.86 -25.03 0.82
CA VAL A 35 29.04 -23.92 1.30
C VAL A 35 27.60 -24.35 1.04
N VAL A 36 26.96 -24.92 2.06
CA VAL A 36 25.52 -25.07 2.09
C VAL A 36 25.01 -23.64 2.15
N GLN A 37 24.75 -23.06 0.97
CA GLN A 37 23.98 -21.83 0.86
C GLN A 37 22.60 -22.21 1.35
N GLU A 38 22.30 -21.87 2.61
CA GLU A 38 20.95 -21.95 3.12
C GLU A 38 20.09 -21.06 2.21
N PRO A 39 19.08 -21.62 1.53
CA PRO A 39 18.23 -20.82 0.66
C PRO A 39 17.59 -19.75 1.53
N VAL A 40 17.89 -18.48 1.24
CA VAL A 40 17.19 -17.34 1.84
C VAL A 40 15.76 -17.40 1.31
N VAL A 41 14.89 -18.07 2.07
CA VAL A 41 13.45 -18.06 1.84
C VAL A 41 12.96 -16.68 2.27
N LEU A 42 12.81 -15.79 1.31
CA LEU A 42 12.03 -14.57 1.50
C LEU A 42 10.58 -15.01 1.70
N GLU A 43 10.14 -15.10 2.94
CA GLU A 43 8.72 -15.27 3.25
C GLU A 43 8.02 -13.94 2.91
N GLU A 44 7.47 -13.87 1.70
CA GLU A 44 6.51 -12.82 1.38
C GLU A 44 5.30 -12.99 2.29
N GLU A 45 4.97 -11.96 3.07
CA GLU A 45 3.78 -11.97 3.92
C GLU A 45 2.55 -11.88 3.01
N ILE A 46 2.03 -13.02 2.61
CA ILE A 46 0.80 -13.13 1.84
C ILE A 46 -0.34 -12.67 2.76
N SER A 47 -1.02 -11.58 2.40
CA SER A 47 -2.19 -11.12 3.14
C SER A 47 -3.29 -12.19 3.04
N ILE A 48 -3.45 -12.98 4.09
CA ILE A 48 -4.46 -14.02 4.16
C ILE A 48 -5.80 -13.34 4.50
N LEU A 49 -6.83 -13.63 3.72
CA LEU A 49 -8.19 -13.20 4.03
C LEU A 49 -8.56 -13.73 5.41
N ASP A 50 -8.77 -12.83 6.36
CA ASP A 50 -9.15 -13.21 7.71
C ASP A 50 -10.60 -13.71 7.73
N THR A 51 -10.77 -15.03 7.60
CA THR A 51 -12.08 -15.68 7.66
C THR A 51 -12.69 -15.67 9.06
N THR A 52 -11.96 -15.24 10.09
CA THR A 52 -12.48 -15.11 11.45
C THR A 52 -13.21 -13.79 11.68
N ASN A 53 -12.97 -12.79 10.81
CA ASN A 53 -13.69 -11.52 10.80
C ASN A 53 -14.87 -11.60 9.82
N SER A 54 -16.08 -11.81 10.35
CA SER A 54 -17.32 -11.76 9.57
C SER A 54 -17.70 -10.32 9.22
N PHE A 55 -18.37 -10.14 8.07
CA PHE A 55 -19.05 -8.88 7.74
C PHE A 55 -20.08 -8.52 8.82
N SER A 56 -20.26 -7.22 9.05
CA SER A 56 -21.32 -6.70 9.91
C SER A 56 -22.69 -6.89 9.26
N ALA A 57 -23.76 -6.59 10.02
CA ALA A 57 -25.07 -6.36 9.42
C ALA A 57 -24.99 -5.22 8.37
N PRO A 58 -25.80 -5.29 7.30
CA PRO A 58 -25.87 -4.20 6.31
C PRO A 58 -26.31 -2.88 6.94
N THR A 59 -25.72 -1.77 6.49
CA THR A 59 -26.14 -0.42 6.87
C THR A 59 -26.82 0.28 5.69
N THR A 60 -27.91 1.00 5.95
CA THR A 60 -28.61 1.77 4.92
C THR A 60 -28.06 3.19 4.88
N ILE A 61 -27.69 3.67 3.69
CA ILE A 61 -27.18 5.03 3.47
C ILE A 61 -28.06 5.87 2.52
N ALA A 62 -29.18 5.31 2.08
CA ALA A 62 -30.14 5.96 1.20
C ALA A 62 -30.81 7.17 1.86
N GLN A 63 -31.30 8.10 1.04
CA GLN A 63 -32.03 9.30 1.47
C GLN A 63 -33.54 9.04 1.57
N SER A 64 -34.15 8.47 0.51
CA SER A 64 -35.60 8.26 0.48
C SER A 64 -36.01 6.81 0.26
N MET A 65 -35.16 6.00 -0.40
CA MET A 65 -35.47 4.63 -0.82
C MET A 65 -36.73 4.51 -1.71
N LYS A 66 -37.17 5.61 -2.34
CA LYS A 66 -38.45 5.65 -3.08
C LYS A 66 -38.37 4.93 -4.43
N ALA A 67 -37.17 4.81 -4.99
CA ALA A 67 -36.91 4.17 -6.26
C ALA A 67 -35.63 3.31 -6.19
N ALA A 68 -35.38 2.53 -7.23
CA ALA A 68 -34.12 1.79 -7.36
C ALA A 68 -32.92 2.74 -7.45
N GLN A 69 -31.81 2.36 -6.82
CA GLN A 69 -30.59 3.16 -6.73
C GLN A 69 -29.44 2.40 -7.44
N PRO A 70 -29.38 2.45 -8.78
CA PRO A 70 -28.42 1.65 -9.53
C PRO A 70 -27.00 2.20 -9.45
N ALA A 71 -26.03 1.30 -9.62
CA ALA A 71 -24.62 1.59 -9.87
C ALA A 71 -23.93 2.54 -8.87
N PRO A 72 -23.90 2.21 -7.56
CA PRO A 72 -23.08 2.96 -6.62
C PRO A 72 -21.58 2.83 -6.98
N ASN A 73 -20.81 3.88 -6.72
CA ASN A 73 -19.35 3.85 -6.79
C ASN A 73 -18.77 4.03 -5.38
N VAL A 74 -17.74 3.24 -5.05
CA VAL A 74 -17.04 3.32 -3.77
C VAL A 74 -15.55 3.45 -4.00
N THR A 75 -14.92 4.35 -3.25
CA THR A 75 -13.45 4.49 -3.18
C THR A 75 -12.99 4.72 -1.75
N ILE A 76 -11.74 4.38 -1.49
CA ILE A 76 -11.04 4.70 -0.24
C ILE A 76 -9.99 5.75 -0.58
N GLY A 77 -10.00 6.88 0.12
CA GLY A 77 -9.01 7.94 -0.05
C GLY A 77 -7.70 7.64 0.67
N ASP A 78 -6.63 8.35 0.30
CA ASP A 78 -5.33 8.28 1.00
C ASP A 78 -5.43 8.77 2.46
N ASP A 79 -6.52 9.46 2.81
CA ASP A 79 -6.87 9.88 4.17
C ASP A 79 -7.58 8.78 4.98
N GLY A 80 -7.73 7.58 4.39
CA GLY A 80 -8.40 6.43 5.00
C GLY A 80 -9.93 6.53 5.05
N LYS A 81 -10.54 7.55 4.44
CA LYS A 81 -12.00 7.69 4.41
C LYS A 81 -12.61 6.87 3.29
N ILE A 82 -13.82 6.36 3.52
CA ILE A 82 -14.61 5.68 2.49
C ILE A 82 -15.60 6.68 1.91
N TYR A 83 -15.62 6.82 0.60
CA TYR A 83 -16.54 7.66 -0.15
C TYR A 83 -17.46 6.79 -0.98
N VAL A 84 -18.77 6.98 -0.83
CA VAL A 84 -19.80 6.26 -1.60
C VAL A 84 -20.65 7.26 -2.37
N LEU A 85 -20.57 7.19 -3.69
CA LEU A 85 -21.40 7.96 -4.61
C LEU A 85 -22.59 7.10 -5.05
N TYR A 86 -23.80 7.61 -4.95
CA TYR A 86 -25.02 6.87 -5.28
C TYR A 86 -26.12 7.79 -5.78
N GLN A 87 -27.08 7.23 -6.50
CA GLN A 87 -28.27 7.93 -6.96
C GLN A 87 -29.43 7.70 -5.97
N ASP A 88 -30.25 8.73 -5.72
CA ASP A 88 -31.52 8.58 -5.02
C ASP A 88 -32.59 9.55 -5.56
N THR A 89 -33.86 9.21 -5.39
CA THR A 89 -35.01 10.03 -5.79
C THR A 89 -35.66 10.64 -4.56
N VAL A 90 -35.37 11.92 -4.29
CA VAL A 90 -35.91 12.67 -3.15
C VAL A 90 -36.87 13.73 -3.68
N ASN A 91 -38.10 13.79 -3.14
CA ASN A 91 -39.12 14.76 -3.56
C ASN A 91 -39.35 14.82 -5.08
N GLU A 92 -39.56 13.64 -5.70
CA GLU A 92 -39.71 13.45 -7.16
C GLU A 92 -38.47 13.81 -8.01
N GLN A 93 -37.36 14.21 -7.40
CA GLN A 93 -36.14 14.56 -8.12
C GLN A 93 -35.05 13.51 -7.90
N THR A 94 -34.52 13.00 -9.00
CA THR A 94 -33.36 12.11 -8.98
C THR A 94 -32.08 12.92 -8.96
N ASN A 95 -31.24 12.68 -7.97
CA ASN A 95 -29.97 13.39 -7.76
C ASN A 95 -28.84 12.39 -7.43
N ILE A 96 -27.61 12.87 -7.52
CA ILE A 96 -26.42 12.16 -7.07
C ILE A 96 -26.04 12.64 -5.67
N PHE A 97 -25.80 11.70 -4.77
CA PHE A 97 -25.45 11.93 -3.37
C PHE A 97 -24.09 11.30 -3.06
N LEU A 98 -23.40 11.88 -2.09
CA LEU A 98 -22.12 11.40 -1.58
C LEU A 98 -22.24 11.15 -0.08
N LYS A 99 -21.83 9.95 0.36
CA LYS A 99 -21.70 9.59 1.78
C LYS A 99 -20.25 9.31 2.11
N THR A 100 -19.81 9.79 3.27
CA THR A 100 -18.43 9.61 3.74
C THR A 100 -18.43 8.84 5.05
N SER A 101 -17.56 7.84 5.18
CA SER A 101 -17.27 7.19 6.46
C SER A 101 -15.85 7.52 6.90
N THR A 102 -15.69 7.78 8.20
CA THR A 102 -14.39 8.00 8.87
C THR A 102 -14.08 6.90 9.89
N ASP A 103 -14.86 5.83 9.92
CA ASP A 103 -14.83 4.80 10.95
C ASP A 103 -14.85 3.38 10.37
N ASN A 104 -14.21 3.21 9.21
CA ASN A 104 -14.10 1.94 8.48
C ASN A 104 -15.47 1.35 8.09
N GLY A 105 -16.41 2.20 7.69
CA GLY A 105 -17.72 1.79 7.17
C GLY A 105 -18.76 1.44 8.24
N LYS A 106 -18.49 1.75 9.52
CA LYS A 106 -19.46 1.51 10.60
C LYS A 106 -20.61 2.53 10.56
N SER A 107 -20.31 3.79 10.25
CA SER A 107 -21.28 4.86 10.04
C SER A 107 -20.89 5.75 8.87
N PHE A 108 -21.87 6.51 8.37
CA PHE A 108 -21.70 7.44 7.27
C PHE A 108 -22.29 8.80 7.63
N SER A 109 -21.77 9.86 7.01
CA SER A 109 -22.29 11.23 7.15
C SER A 109 -23.81 11.32 6.88
N GLU A 110 -24.49 12.30 7.46
CA GLU A 110 -25.87 12.67 7.10
C GLU A 110 -25.96 13.22 5.66
#